data_AF-E3JQL2-F1
#
_entry.id   AF-E3JQL2-F1
#
_cell.length_a   1.000
_cell.length_b   1.000
_cell.length_c   1.000
_cell.angle_alpha   90.00
_cell.angle_beta   90.00
_cell.angle_gamma   90.00
#
_symmetry.space_group_name_H-M   'P 1'
#
loop_
_entity.id
_entity.type
_entity.pdbx_description
1 polymer ?
#
loop_
_entity_poly.entity_id
_entity_poly.type
_entity_poly.pdbx_seq_one_letter_code
_entity_poly.pdbx_strand_id
1 'polypeptide(L)'
;MSTEVIRETKVLLTPLNYALWLLPMEARLFRLKLLNIVKSEVEPDEKEKESWMKLNNDAYAEIIAYIGQEVLGFVSSALPVTPRFNGRGIWKLLKSQYAGDDLTSQTTALDQFLHLSFSSIATFIPAVRSGNQKISMSGLVLDDRVRTILMLKKLPSDYRSFRDIVSMNYGSESFESVIKKLESYVAQNDLDKKPTVSSTPLQSLLTRSNDQASASSTVCDHCKKPGHRVNNCWVKYPEKAPKSHTAHMTVQDNYNQLNDPTDFSHFRTADGKLHHVDEMRFEGVQYF
;
A
#
# COMPACT_ATOMS: atom_id res chain seq x y z
N MET A 1 -17.04 13.45 -37.29
CA MET A 1 -16.10 12.41 -37.74
C MET A 1 -15.26 12.02 -36.54
N SER A 2 -15.49 10.83 -35.97
CA SER A 2 -14.65 10.30 -34.89
C SER A 2 -13.32 9.86 -35.49
N THR A 3 -12.24 10.52 -35.11
CA THR A 3 -10.89 10.04 -35.39
C THR A 3 -10.66 8.79 -34.54
N GLU A 4 -10.71 7.62 -35.17
CA GLU A 4 -10.19 6.39 -34.56
C GLU A 4 -8.70 6.60 -34.31
N VAL A 5 -8.35 6.77 -33.03
CA VAL A 5 -6.95 6.75 -32.60
C VAL A 5 -6.52 5.29 -32.63
N ILE A 6 -6.07 4.83 -33.80
CA ILE A 6 -5.41 3.52 -33.93
C ILE A 6 -4.07 3.66 -33.22
N ARG A 7 -4.00 3.17 -31.97
CA ARG A 7 -2.74 3.05 -31.24
C ARG A 7 -1.90 1.94 -31.87
N GLU A 8 -1.21 2.23 -32.97
CA GLU A 8 -0.15 1.36 -33.49
C GLU A 8 1.12 1.49 -32.64
N THR A 9 1.04 1.11 -31.36
CA THR A 9 2.26 0.92 -30.55
C THR A 9 2.77 -0.49 -30.81
N LYS A 10 3.48 -0.65 -31.93
CA LYS A 10 4.20 -1.90 -32.24
C LYS A 10 5.32 -2.07 -31.21
N VAL A 11 5.08 -2.87 -30.18
CA VAL A 11 6.11 -3.25 -29.20
C VAL A 11 7.04 -4.26 -29.86
N LEU A 12 8.29 -3.87 -30.09
CA LEU A 12 9.33 -4.77 -30.58
C LEU A 12 10.03 -5.44 -29.40
N LEU A 13 10.40 -6.72 -29.55
CA LEU A 13 11.14 -7.44 -28.53
C LEU A 13 12.56 -6.88 -28.41
N THR A 14 12.92 -6.49 -27.20
CA THR A 14 14.27 -6.13 -26.77
C THR A 14 14.69 -7.06 -25.63
N PRO A 15 15.97 -7.10 -25.26
CA PRO A 15 16.43 -7.94 -24.15
C PRO A 15 15.75 -7.66 -22.79
N LEU A 16 15.08 -6.52 -22.63
CA LEU A 16 14.58 -6.03 -21.34
C LEU A 16 13.05 -5.98 -21.24
N ASN A 17 12.31 -6.26 -22.31
CA ASN A 17 10.87 -6.00 -22.38
C ASN A 17 10.00 -7.22 -22.68
N TYR A 18 10.53 -8.43 -22.48
CA TYR A 18 9.86 -9.67 -22.90
C TYR A 18 8.40 -9.79 -22.45
N ALA A 19 8.02 -9.44 -21.22
CA ALA A 19 6.58 -9.45 -20.87
C ALA A 19 5.73 -8.48 -21.65
N LEU A 20 6.24 -7.24 -21.77
CA LEU A 20 5.51 -6.17 -22.42
C LEU A 20 5.33 -6.50 -23.89
N TRP A 21 6.27 -7.26 -24.48
CA TRP A 21 6.17 -7.83 -25.81
C TRP A 21 5.27 -9.08 -25.87
N LEU A 22 5.34 -9.96 -24.88
CA LEU A 22 4.65 -11.25 -24.87
C LEU A 22 3.14 -11.07 -24.97
N LEU A 23 2.55 -10.19 -24.18
CA LEU A 23 1.11 -9.96 -24.16
C LEU A 23 0.53 -9.55 -25.53
N PRO A 24 1.02 -8.48 -26.20
CA PRO A 24 0.54 -8.12 -27.53
C PRO A 24 0.87 -9.17 -28.60
N MET A 25 2.01 -9.86 -28.48
CA MET A 25 2.37 -10.92 -29.43
C MET A 25 1.43 -12.13 -29.31
N GLU A 26 1.11 -12.59 -28.10
CA GLU A 26 0.15 -13.66 -27.88
C GLU A 26 -1.24 -13.31 -28.41
N ALA A 27 -1.71 -12.09 -28.16
CA ALA A 27 -2.99 -11.60 -28.70
C ALA A 27 -3.00 -11.62 -30.24
N ARG A 28 -1.88 -11.25 -30.87
CA ARG A 28 -1.74 -11.26 -32.32
C ARG A 28 -1.74 -12.67 -32.89
N LEU A 29 -0.96 -13.58 -32.31
CA LEU A 29 -0.94 -14.98 -32.72
C LEU A 29 -2.30 -15.65 -32.48
N PHE A 30 -3.00 -15.30 -31.40
CA PHE A 30 -4.36 -15.78 -31.14
C PHE A 30 -5.33 -15.33 -32.24
N ARG A 31 -5.31 -14.04 -32.60
CA ARG A 31 -6.15 -13.48 -33.67
C ARG A 31 -5.92 -14.17 -35.01
N LEU A 32 -4.67 -14.56 -35.29
CA LEU A 32 -4.29 -15.26 -36.51
C LEU A 32 -4.45 -16.79 -36.42
N LYS A 33 -4.95 -17.33 -35.30
CA LYS A 33 -5.07 -18.77 -35.02
C LYS A 33 -3.74 -19.53 -35.03
N LEU A 34 -2.63 -18.84 -34.75
CA LEU A 34 -1.26 -19.37 -34.74
C LEU A 34 -0.79 -19.73 -33.32
N LEU A 35 -1.45 -19.22 -32.27
CA LEU A 35 -1.01 -19.40 -30.88
C LEU A 35 -0.91 -20.88 -30.47
N ASN A 36 -1.88 -21.70 -30.87
CA ASN A 36 -1.89 -23.12 -30.54
C ASN A 36 -0.75 -23.87 -31.23
N ILE A 37 -0.32 -23.43 -32.42
CA ILE A 37 0.78 -24.05 -33.18
C ILE A 37 2.11 -23.87 -32.44
N VAL A 38 2.36 -22.65 -31.94
CA VAL A 38 3.62 -22.35 -31.24
C VAL A 38 3.64 -22.87 -29.79
N LYS A 39 2.48 -22.97 -29.13
CA LYS A 39 2.36 -23.49 -27.76
C LYS A 39 2.20 -25.01 -27.69
N SER A 40 1.72 -25.67 -28.73
CA SER A 40 1.49 -27.12 -28.71
C SER A 40 2.78 -27.91 -28.48
N GLU A 41 2.72 -28.83 -27.54
CA GLU A 41 3.75 -29.87 -27.36
C GLU A 41 3.54 -31.08 -28.27
N VAL A 42 2.30 -31.27 -28.73
CA VAL A 42 1.86 -32.40 -29.54
C VAL A 42 2.29 -32.22 -31.00
N GLU A 43 2.87 -33.27 -31.57
CA GLU A 43 3.21 -33.34 -32.99
C GLU A 43 1.94 -33.48 -33.84
N PRO A 44 1.88 -32.83 -35.02
CA PRO A 44 0.73 -32.94 -35.90
C PRO A 44 0.58 -34.36 -36.44
N ASP A 45 -0.66 -34.80 -36.61
CA ASP A 45 -0.96 -36.06 -37.31
C ASP A 45 -0.46 -35.98 -38.76
N GLU A 46 -0.08 -37.12 -39.36
CA GLU A 46 0.53 -37.15 -40.71
C GLU A 46 -0.39 -36.53 -41.77
N LYS A 47 -1.72 -36.60 -41.55
CA LYS A 47 -2.73 -35.99 -42.43
C LYS A 47 -2.78 -34.46 -42.37
N GLU A 48 -2.37 -33.86 -41.26
CA GLU A 48 -2.42 -32.41 -41.01
C GLU A 48 -1.04 -31.75 -41.00
N LYS A 49 0.02 -32.53 -41.25
CA LYS A 49 1.41 -32.09 -41.18
C LYS A 49 1.71 -30.92 -42.12
N GLU A 50 1.16 -30.94 -43.33
CA GLU A 50 1.41 -29.87 -44.32
C GLU A 50 0.73 -28.56 -43.92
N SER A 51 -0.53 -28.61 -43.48
CA SER A 51 -1.25 -27.41 -43.00
C SER A 51 -0.63 -26.86 -41.72
N TRP A 52 -0.20 -27.75 -40.81
CA TRP A 52 0.54 -27.39 -39.62
C TRP A 52 1.86 -26.69 -39.95
N MET A 53 2.63 -27.21 -40.92
CA MET A 53 3.88 -26.58 -41.34
C MET A 53 3.67 -25.18 -41.93
N LYS A 54 2.61 -24.97 -42.72
CA LYS A 54 2.27 -23.63 -43.24
C LYS A 54 2.00 -22.64 -42.10
N LEU A 55 1.12 -23.01 -41.15
CA LEU A 55 0.82 -22.16 -40.00
C LEU A 55 2.05 -21.93 -39.11
N ASN A 56 2.93 -22.92 -38.95
CA ASN A 56 4.18 -22.77 -38.22
C ASN A 56 5.14 -21.78 -38.89
N ASN A 57 5.21 -21.78 -40.22
CA ASN A 57 6.00 -20.83 -40.99
C ASN A 57 5.41 -19.41 -40.93
N ASP A 58 4.08 -19.30 -40.98
CA ASP A 58 3.39 -18.01 -40.82
C ASP A 58 3.65 -17.43 -39.42
N ALA A 59 3.59 -18.29 -38.39
CA ALA A 59 3.93 -17.88 -37.02
C ALA A 59 5.37 -17.39 -36.91
N TYR A 60 6.31 -18.03 -37.59
CA TYR A 60 7.69 -17.56 -37.65
C TYR A 60 7.80 -16.15 -38.24
N ALA A 61 7.19 -15.92 -39.41
CA ALA A 61 7.22 -14.63 -40.08
C ALA A 61 6.62 -13.53 -39.19
N GLU A 62 5.52 -13.85 -38.51
CA GLU A 62 4.86 -12.89 -37.62
C GLU A 62 5.65 -12.59 -36.37
N ILE A 63 6.32 -13.58 -35.77
CA ILE A 63 7.19 -13.38 -34.61
C ILE A 63 8.39 -12.51 -35.03
N ILE A 64 9.10 -12.87 -36.10
CA ILE A 64 10.29 -12.14 -36.59
C ILE A 64 9.99 -10.67 -36.85
N ALA A 65 8.82 -10.35 -37.43
CA ALA A 65 8.43 -8.96 -37.70
C ALA A 65 8.30 -8.10 -36.43
N TYR A 66 8.24 -8.71 -35.25
CA TYR A 66 8.09 -8.06 -33.95
C TYR A 66 9.34 -8.21 -33.07
N ILE A 67 10.48 -8.59 -33.64
CA ILE A 67 11.76 -8.65 -32.94
C ILE A 67 12.60 -7.40 -33.27
N GLY A 68 13.23 -6.81 -32.25
CA GLY A 68 14.18 -5.71 -32.42
C GLY A 68 15.55 -6.17 -32.95
N GLN A 69 16.32 -5.25 -33.51
CA GLN A 69 17.59 -5.55 -34.19
C GLN A 69 18.60 -6.34 -33.33
N GLU A 70 18.72 -6.01 -32.04
CA GLU A 70 19.63 -6.71 -31.12
C GLU A 70 19.28 -8.19 -30.96
N VAL A 71 17.98 -8.49 -30.79
CA VAL A 71 17.49 -9.85 -30.61
C VAL A 71 17.52 -10.62 -31.93
N LEU A 72 17.36 -9.95 -33.08
CA LEU A 72 17.52 -10.57 -34.41
C LEU A 72 18.93 -11.14 -34.62
N GLY A 73 19.97 -10.41 -34.17
CA GLY A 73 21.36 -10.90 -34.22
C GLY A 73 21.54 -12.20 -33.44
N PHE A 74 20.98 -12.26 -32.23
CA PHE A 74 20.97 -13.49 -31.42
C PHE A 74 20.21 -14.63 -32.11
N VAL A 75 18.97 -14.38 -32.56
CA VAL A 75 18.13 -15.40 -33.23
C VAL A 75 18.82 -15.97 -34.46
N SER A 76 19.50 -15.14 -35.24
CA SER A 76 20.26 -15.58 -36.43
C SER A 76 21.44 -16.50 -36.08
N SER A 77 22.02 -16.38 -34.89
CA SER A 77 23.12 -17.23 -34.43
C SER A 77 22.64 -18.51 -33.72
N ALA A 78 21.49 -18.45 -33.05
CA ALA A 78 21.01 -19.50 -32.16
C ALA A 78 20.07 -20.52 -32.84
N LEU A 79 19.43 -20.17 -33.95
CA LEU A 79 18.54 -21.10 -34.66
C LEU A 79 19.32 -21.98 -35.65
N PRO A 80 18.98 -23.29 -35.75
CA PRO A 80 19.56 -24.17 -36.75
C PRO A 80 19.19 -23.71 -38.16
N VAL A 81 20.10 -23.94 -39.11
CA VAL A 81 19.91 -23.60 -40.54
C VAL A 81 18.75 -24.39 -41.15
N THR A 82 18.38 -25.54 -40.59
CA THR A 82 17.28 -26.39 -41.04
C THR A 82 16.55 -27.06 -39.87
N PRO A 83 15.21 -27.10 -39.85
CA PRO A 83 14.29 -26.45 -40.81
C PRO A 83 14.26 -24.93 -40.66
N ARG A 84 14.32 -24.19 -41.78
CA ARG A 84 14.10 -22.74 -41.81
C ARG A 84 12.62 -22.44 -41.53
N PHE A 85 12.35 -21.24 -41.01
CA PHE A 85 11.00 -20.74 -40.75
C PHE A 85 10.23 -21.51 -39.67
N ASN A 86 10.89 -21.88 -38.57
CA ASN A 86 10.26 -22.62 -37.48
C ASN A 86 9.65 -21.72 -36.40
N GLY A 87 8.34 -21.46 -36.46
CA GLY A 87 7.62 -20.59 -35.52
C GLY A 87 7.63 -21.11 -34.08
N ARG A 88 7.41 -22.42 -33.91
CA ARG A 88 7.50 -23.09 -32.61
C ARG A 88 8.92 -23.04 -32.04
N GLY A 89 9.93 -23.24 -32.88
CA GLY A 89 11.33 -23.20 -32.50
C GLY A 89 11.74 -21.82 -31.98
N ILE A 90 11.42 -20.76 -32.72
CA ILE A 90 11.72 -19.39 -32.30
C ILE A 90 10.94 -18.99 -31.05
N TRP A 91 9.67 -19.40 -30.92
CA TRP A 91 8.87 -19.12 -29.72
C TRP A 91 9.50 -19.73 -28.46
N LYS A 92 9.92 -21.01 -28.52
CA LYS A 92 10.61 -21.69 -27.41
C LYS A 92 11.95 -21.04 -27.09
N LEU A 93 12.74 -20.68 -28.12
CA LEU A 93 14.03 -20.02 -27.96
C LEU A 93 13.89 -18.67 -27.23
N LEU A 94 12.98 -17.80 -27.70
CA LEU A 94 12.77 -16.48 -27.11
C LEU A 94 12.26 -16.59 -25.67
N LYS A 95 11.35 -17.54 -25.42
CA LYS A 95 10.88 -17.80 -24.05
C LYS A 95 12.04 -18.25 -23.15
N SER A 96 12.84 -19.22 -23.59
CA SER A 96 13.97 -19.72 -22.79
C SER A 96 15.02 -18.65 -22.51
N GLN A 97 15.23 -17.69 -23.41
CA GLN A 97 16.27 -16.67 -23.26
C GLN A 97 15.80 -15.45 -22.47
N TYR A 98 14.53 -15.05 -22.64
CA TYR A 98 14.05 -13.74 -22.16
C TYR A 98 12.87 -13.80 -21.20
N ALA A 99 12.25 -14.96 -20.97
CA ALA A 99 11.19 -15.08 -19.97
C ALA A 99 11.73 -14.83 -18.56
N GLY A 100 13.03 -15.06 -18.33
CA GLY A 100 13.63 -14.93 -17.00
C GLY A 100 12.98 -15.87 -15.99
N ASP A 101 12.45 -17.00 -16.43
CA ASP A 101 11.86 -18.04 -15.58
C ASP A 101 12.92 -18.99 -15.00
N ASP A 102 14.20 -18.77 -15.33
CA ASP A 102 15.32 -19.51 -14.77
C ASP A 102 15.64 -19.07 -13.33
N LEU A 103 16.32 -19.97 -12.59
CA LEU A 103 16.67 -19.74 -11.19
C LEU A 103 17.47 -18.45 -10.98
N THR A 104 18.37 -18.09 -11.89
CA THR A 104 19.21 -16.89 -11.79
C THR A 104 18.36 -15.63 -11.83
N SER A 105 17.41 -15.58 -12.77
CA SER A 105 16.47 -14.47 -12.90
C SER A 105 15.54 -14.35 -11.69
N GLN A 106 15.04 -15.48 -11.17
CA GLN A 106 14.25 -15.53 -9.94
C GLN A 106 15.03 -15.04 -8.73
N THR A 107 16.27 -15.53 -8.54
CA THR A 107 17.15 -15.10 -7.45
C THR A 107 17.47 -13.62 -7.57
N THR A 108 17.79 -13.12 -8.77
CA THR A 108 18.10 -11.70 -8.98
C THR A 108 16.89 -10.81 -8.69
N ALA A 109 15.69 -11.19 -9.15
CA ALA A 109 14.47 -10.43 -8.88
C ALA A 109 14.13 -10.39 -7.38
N LEU A 110 14.27 -11.53 -6.69
CA LEU A 110 14.07 -11.60 -5.25
C LEU A 110 15.11 -10.78 -4.50
N ASP A 111 16.39 -10.90 -4.86
CA ASP A 111 17.49 -10.17 -4.23
C ASP A 111 17.31 -8.65 -4.37
N GLN A 112 16.94 -8.18 -5.56
CA GLN A 112 16.61 -6.77 -5.80
C GLN A 112 15.46 -6.29 -4.90
N PHE A 113 14.41 -7.12 -4.74
CA PHE A 113 13.29 -6.78 -3.86
C PHE A 113 13.70 -6.78 -2.38
N LEU A 114 14.53 -7.74 -1.96
CA LEU A 114 15.04 -7.82 -0.59
C LEU A 114 16.03 -6.70 -0.26
N HIS A 115 16.75 -6.16 -1.22
CA HIS A 115 17.66 -5.03 -1.02
C HIS A 115 17.01 -3.65 -1.17
N LEU A 116 15.69 -3.58 -1.44
CA LEU A 116 14.96 -2.32 -1.41
C LEU A 116 15.12 -1.63 -0.05
N SER A 117 15.57 -0.39 -0.09
CA SER A 117 15.71 0.48 1.06
C SER A 117 14.65 1.57 1.04
N PHE A 118 14.18 1.94 2.23
CA PHE A 118 13.25 3.05 2.39
C PHE A 118 14.04 4.37 2.45
N SER A 119 13.60 5.34 1.66
CA SER A 119 14.12 6.70 1.66
C SER A 119 13.00 7.73 1.85
N SER A 120 12.01 7.71 0.96
CA SER A 120 10.75 8.44 1.07
C SER A 120 9.63 7.62 0.43
N ILE A 121 8.36 7.91 0.77
CA ILE A 121 7.22 7.19 0.19
C ILE A 121 7.13 7.41 -1.32
N ALA A 122 7.40 8.64 -1.77
CA ALA A 122 7.38 9.01 -3.19
C ALA A 122 8.31 8.15 -4.05
N THR A 123 9.47 7.71 -3.53
CA THR A 123 10.39 6.81 -4.25
C THR A 123 10.18 5.35 -3.89
N PHE A 124 9.80 5.06 -2.65
CA PHE A 124 9.64 3.71 -2.13
C PHE A 124 8.49 2.97 -2.81
N ILE A 125 7.32 3.59 -2.95
CA ILE A 125 6.15 2.93 -3.54
C ILE A 125 6.38 2.54 -5.01
N PRO A 126 6.87 3.44 -5.89
CA PRO A 126 7.25 3.05 -7.25
C PRO A 126 8.32 1.95 -7.28
N ALA A 127 9.32 2.01 -6.40
CA ALA A 127 10.38 1.01 -6.34
C ALA A 127 9.85 -0.37 -5.92
N VAL A 128 8.95 -0.41 -4.92
CA VAL A 128 8.29 -1.64 -4.47
C VAL A 128 7.39 -2.22 -5.56
N ARG A 129 6.59 -1.40 -6.25
CA ARG A 129 5.76 -1.84 -7.39
C ARG A 129 6.65 -2.41 -8.51
N SER A 130 7.73 -1.72 -8.85
CA SER A 130 8.69 -2.18 -9.87
C SER A 130 9.37 -3.49 -9.47
N GLY A 131 9.82 -3.62 -8.21
CA GLY A 131 10.42 -4.85 -7.71
C GLY A 131 9.43 -6.03 -7.69
N ASN A 132 8.18 -5.78 -7.28
CA ASN A 132 7.13 -6.80 -7.33
C ASN A 132 6.81 -7.23 -8.77
N GLN A 133 6.76 -6.28 -9.69
CA GLN A 133 6.63 -6.59 -11.12
C GLN A 133 7.78 -7.49 -11.59
N LYS A 134 9.03 -7.19 -11.23
CA LYS A 134 10.19 -8.03 -11.59
C LYS A 134 10.09 -9.45 -11.04
N ILE A 135 9.58 -9.64 -9.82
CA ILE A 135 9.32 -10.97 -9.23
C ILE A 135 8.26 -11.72 -10.05
N SER A 136 7.13 -11.06 -10.37
CA SER A 136 6.10 -11.66 -11.21
C SER A 136 6.64 -12.01 -12.59
N MET A 137 7.51 -11.16 -13.11
CA MET A 137 8.15 -11.34 -14.41
C MET A 137 9.11 -12.51 -14.47
N SER A 138 9.84 -12.78 -13.40
CA SER A 138 10.76 -13.90 -13.34
C SER A 138 10.06 -15.25 -13.13
N GLY A 139 8.71 -15.30 -13.16
CA GLY A 139 7.94 -16.49 -12.83
C GLY A 139 8.01 -16.90 -11.35
N LEU A 140 8.62 -16.09 -10.47
CA LEU A 140 8.70 -16.39 -9.05
C LEU A 140 7.35 -16.09 -8.40
N VAL A 141 6.63 -17.14 -8.03
CA VAL A 141 5.34 -17.02 -7.34
C VAL A 141 5.59 -16.86 -5.85
N LEU A 142 5.39 -15.64 -5.35
CA LEU A 142 5.31 -15.36 -3.92
C LEU A 142 3.86 -15.10 -3.56
N ASP A 143 3.41 -15.65 -2.43
CA ASP A 143 2.09 -15.32 -1.90
C ASP A 143 2.00 -13.83 -1.56
N ASP A 144 0.84 -13.21 -1.80
CA ASP A 144 0.62 -11.78 -1.55
C ASP A 144 0.87 -11.41 -0.07
N ARG A 145 0.62 -12.34 0.85
CA ARG A 145 0.94 -12.16 2.27
C ARG A 145 2.45 -12.06 2.50
N VAL A 146 3.22 -12.92 1.84
CA VAL A 146 4.69 -12.91 1.93
C VAL A 146 5.24 -11.61 1.38
N ARG A 147 4.80 -11.17 0.19
CA ARG A 147 5.18 -9.89 -0.42
C ARG A 147 4.86 -8.72 0.51
N THR A 148 3.67 -8.73 1.10
CA THR A 148 3.23 -7.71 2.05
C THR A 148 4.13 -7.67 3.28
N ILE A 149 4.40 -8.82 3.91
CA ILE A 149 5.30 -8.90 5.08
C ILE A 149 6.69 -8.37 4.74
N LEU A 150 7.25 -8.78 3.60
CA LEU A 150 8.58 -8.33 3.16
C LEU A 150 8.62 -6.81 2.97
N MET A 151 7.60 -6.23 2.34
CA MET A 151 7.46 -4.78 2.16
C MET A 151 7.29 -4.04 3.49
N LEU A 152 6.42 -4.51 4.38
CA LEU A 152 6.18 -3.90 5.69
C LEU A 152 7.44 -3.89 6.57
N LYS A 153 8.32 -4.90 6.44
CA LYS A 153 9.61 -4.95 7.13
C LYS A 153 10.60 -3.88 6.65
N LYS A 154 10.39 -3.29 5.47
CA LYS A 154 11.23 -2.20 4.94
C LYS A 154 10.81 -0.83 5.44
N LEU A 155 9.61 -0.69 5.99
CA LEU A 155 9.13 0.58 6.50
C LEU A 155 9.81 0.96 7.83
N PRO A 156 10.18 2.23 8.03
CA PRO A 156 10.77 2.70 9.29
C PRO A 156 9.76 2.71 10.45
N SER A 157 10.25 3.01 11.65
CA SER A 157 9.47 2.99 12.90
C SER A 157 8.21 3.84 12.87
N ASP A 158 8.22 4.92 12.11
CA ASP A 158 7.14 5.91 12.04
C ASP A 158 5.86 5.32 11.41
N TYR A 159 5.98 4.17 10.73
CA TYR A 159 4.87 3.43 10.13
C TYR A 159 4.39 2.26 10.98
N ARG A 160 4.74 2.21 12.28
CA ARG A 160 4.33 1.11 13.18
C ARG A 160 2.81 0.95 13.25
N SER A 161 2.09 2.06 13.42
CA SER A 161 0.62 2.12 13.38
C SER A 161 0.04 1.49 12.10
N PHE A 162 0.60 1.82 10.94
CA PHE A 162 0.19 1.23 9.67
C PHE A 162 0.45 -0.28 9.63
N ARG A 163 1.62 -0.73 10.11
CA ARG A 163 1.94 -2.16 10.20
C ARG A 163 0.94 -2.90 11.09
N ASP A 164 0.52 -2.30 12.19
CA ASP A 164 -0.47 -2.88 13.10
C ASP A 164 -1.86 -2.96 12.44
N ILE A 165 -2.30 -1.90 11.75
CA ILE A 165 -3.56 -1.88 10.99
C ILE A 165 -3.61 -2.99 9.93
N VAL A 166 -2.52 -3.18 9.17
CA VAL A 166 -2.43 -4.24 8.16
C VAL A 166 -2.40 -5.63 8.83
N SER A 167 -1.76 -5.75 9.99
CA SER A 167 -1.70 -7.00 10.75
C SER A 167 -3.05 -7.38 11.38
N MET A 168 -3.90 -6.41 11.71
CA MET A 168 -5.27 -6.68 12.18
C MET A 168 -6.16 -7.21 11.04
N ASN A 169 -5.93 -6.78 9.80
CA ASN A 169 -6.66 -7.23 8.61
C ASN A 169 -5.92 -8.35 7.86
N TYR A 170 -5.11 -9.12 8.57
CA TYR A 170 -4.17 -10.06 7.97
C TYR A 170 -4.87 -11.17 7.18
N GLY A 171 -4.58 -11.24 5.89
CA GLY A 171 -4.88 -12.41 5.05
C GLY A 171 -6.07 -12.30 4.10
N SER A 172 -6.79 -11.17 4.07
CA SER A 172 -7.90 -10.91 3.12
C SER A 172 -7.53 -9.94 1.99
N GLU A 173 -6.35 -9.31 2.06
CA GLU A 173 -5.96 -8.22 1.14
C GLU A 173 -4.90 -8.65 0.14
N SER A 174 -5.05 -8.19 -1.10
CA SER A 174 -4.00 -8.30 -2.11
C SER A 174 -2.85 -7.33 -1.82
N PHE A 175 -1.67 -7.64 -2.36
CA PHE A 175 -0.48 -6.80 -2.19
C PHE A 175 -0.74 -5.34 -2.64
N GLU A 176 -1.40 -5.16 -3.78
CA GLU A 176 -1.74 -3.83 -4.31
C GLU A 176 -2.76 -3.07 -3.44
N SER A 177 -3.68 -3.77 -2.76
CA SER A 177 -4.60 -3.13 -1.81
C SER A 177 -3.82 -2.49 -0.67
N VAL A 178 -2.83 -3.21 -0.12
CA VAL A 178 -2.00 -2.72 0.98
C VAL A 178 -1.14 -1.54 0.54
N ILE A 179 -0.58 -1.57 -0.67
CA ILE A 179 0.17 -0.43 -1.21
C ILE A 179 -0.73 0.82 -1.33
N LYS A 180 -1.97 0.68 -1.84
CA LYS A 180 -2.92 1.80 -1.89
C LYS A 180 -3.29 2.32 -0.51
N LYS A 181 -3.44 1.44 0.48
CA LYS A 181 -3.67 1.84 1.87
C LYS A 181 -2.46 2.60 2.44
N LEU A 182 -1.24 2.22 2.08
CA LEU A 182 -0.03 2.95 2.47
C LEU A 182 -0.02 4.36 1.87
N GLU A 183 -0.38 4.51 0.58
CA GLU A 183 -0.52 5.83 -0.06
C GLU A 183 -1.54 6.71 0.68
N SER A 184 -2.73 6.17 0.97
CA SER A 184 -3.78 6.87 1.72
C SER A 184 -3.34 7.22 3.14
N TYR A 185 -2.64 6.30 3.82
CA TYR A 185 -2.13 6.51 5.17
C TYR A 185 -1.15 7.67 5.22
N VAL A 186 -0.24 7.75 4.25
CA VAL A 186 0.75 8.83 4.15
C VAL A 186 0.08 10.18 3.90
N ALA A 187 -0.89 10.22 2.97
CA ALA A 187 -1.64 11.43 2.66
C ALA A 187 -2.45 11.96 3.88
N GLN A 188 -2.98 11.05 4.70
CA GLN A 188 -3.78 11.41 5.89
C GLN A 188 -2.93 11.85 7.09
N ASN A 189 -1.72 11.29 7.25
CA ASN A 189 -0.88 11.53 8.42
C ASN A 189 0.26 12.52 8.15
N ASP A 190 0.28 13.17 6.98
CA ASP A 190 1.26 14.22 6.61
C ASP A 190 2.74 13.76 6.72
N LEU A 191 2.99 12.44 6.57
CA LEU A 191 4.29 11.81 6.84
C LEU A 191 5.39 12.16 5.82
N ASP A 192 5.03 12.77 4.69
CA ASP A 192 5.99 13.23 3.67
C ASP A 192 6.66 14.57 4.01
N LYS A 193 6.16 15.29 5.02
CA LYS A 193 6.79 16.53 5.48
C LYS A 193 7.96 16.16 6.41
N LYS A 194 9.20 16.36 5.94
CA LYS A 194 10.36 16.49 6.85
C LYS A 194 9.96 17.37 8.04
N PRO A 195 10.38 17.07 9.27
CA PRO A 195 10.02 17.86 10.43
C PRO A 195 10.59 19.26 10.25
N THR A 196 9.76 20.15 9.71
CA THR A 196 9.98 21.58 9.80
C THR A 196 9.58 21.89 11.22
N VAL A 197 10.53 22.38 12.01
CA VAL A 197 10.33 22.78 13.39
C VAL A 197 9.26 23.87 13.42
N SER A 198 8.00 23.47 13.49
CA SER A 198 6.84 24.34 13.68
C SER A 198 5.91 23.63 14.65
N SER A 199 6.11 23.99 15.91
CA SER A 199 5.29 23.62 17.05
C SER A 199 3.90 24.21 16.92
N THR A 200 2.96 23.45 16.35
CA THR A 200 1.53 23.56 16.65
C THR A 200 0.88 22.20 16.45
N PRO A 201 0.50 21.48 17.52
CA PRO A 201 -0.26 20.26 17.36
C PRO A 201 -1.72 20.61 16.99
N LEU A 202 -2.17 20.09 15.85
CA LEU A 202 -3.59 19.92 15.53
C LEU A 202 -4.23 19.09 16.64
N GLN A 203 -5.27 19.63 17.26
CA GLN A 203 -6.06 18.94 18.28
C GLN A 203 -6.90 17.84 17.62
N SER A 204 -6.35 16.62 17.59
CA SER A 204 -7.14 15.41 17.39
C SER A 204 -7.55 14.85 18.75
N LEU A 205 -8.86 14.72 18.97
CA LEU A 205 -9.47 14.14 20.15
C LEU A 205 -9.17 12.64 20.21
N LEU A 206 -8.07 12.28 20.89
CA LEU A 206 -7.79 10.91 21.30
C LEU A 206 -7.74 10.86 22.82
N THR A 207 -8.71 10.16 23.42
CA THR A 207 -8.72 9.74 24.81
C THR A 207 -7.52 8.81 25.07
N ARG A 208 -6.44 9.34 25.66
CA ARG A 208 -5.31 8.51 26.11
C ARG A 208 -5.64 7.91 27.46
N SER A 209 -5.65 6.58 27.52
CA SER A 209 -5.59 5.80 28.75
C SER A 209 -4.31 6.17 29.50
N ASN A 210 -4.46 6.49 30.78
CA ASN A 210 -3.41 7.01 31.63
C ASN A 210 -2.55 5.86 32.17
N ASP A 211 -1.57 5.41 31.38
CA ASP A 211 -0.46 4.62 31.89
C ASP A 211 0.73 5.54 32.24
N GLN A 212 1.23 5.29 33.44
CA GLN A 212 2.21 6.06 34.20
C GLN A 212 3.45 6.50 33.39
N ALA A 213 3.77 7.80 33.41
CA ALA A 213 5.13 8.30 33.27
C ALA A 213 5.30 9.75 33.77
N SER A 214 6.01 9.91 34.88
CA SER A 214 6.81 11.09 35.29
C SER A 214 6.15 12.48 35.20
N ALA A 215 5.45 12.86 36.27
CA ALA A 215 5.01 14.23 36.49
C ALA A 215 6.20 15.15 36.84
N SER A 216 6.67 15.97 35.89
CA SER A 216 7.33 17.22 36.25
C SER A 216 6.24 18.14 36.81
N SER A 217 6.13 18.21 38.14
CA SER A 217 5.15 19.06 38.81
C SER A 217 5.42 20.52 38.42
N THR A 218 4.60 21.07 37.53
CA THR A 218 4.70 22.50 37.20
C THR A 218 4.38 23.27 38.48
N VAL A 219 5.41 23.94 39.02
CA VAL A 219 5.30 24.79 40.20
C VAL A 219 4.77 26.15 39.77
N CYS A 220 3.77 26.66 40.48
CA CYS A 220 3.22 27.99 40.21
C CYS A 220 4.25 29.07 40.56
N ASP A 221 4.58 29.96 39.62
CA ASP A 221 5.57 31.02 39.86
C ASP A 221 5.17 32.01 40.96
N HIS A 222 3.87 32.13 41.24
CA HIS A 222 3.34 33.09 42.22
C HIS A 222 3.32 32.55 43.66
N CYS A 223 2.71 31.38 43.90
CA CYS A 223 2.60 30.82 45.26
C CYS A 223 3.60 29.71 45.56
N LYS A 224 4.44 29.35 44.59
CA LYS A 224 5.46 28.29 44.68
C LYS A 224 4.93 26.90 45.07
N LYS A 225 3.62 26.67 44.92
CA LYS A 225 2.99 25.35 45.12
C LYS A 225 2.90 24.58 43.80
N PRO A 226 3.18 23.26 43.79
CA PRO A 226 3.02 22.42 42.61
C PRO A 226 1.53 22.21 42.25
N GLY A 227 1.28 21.83 40.99
CA GLY A 227 -0.04 21.33 40.56
C GLY A 227 -0.94 22.34 39.87
N HIS A 228 -0.50 23.59 39.67
CA HIS A 228 -1.24 24.59 38.89
C HIS A 228 -0.31 25.64 38.28
N ARG A 229 -0.78 26.33 37.23
CA ARG A 229 -0.09 27.49 36.62
C ARG A 229 -0.59 28.80 37.24
N VAL A 230 0.18 29.88 37.10
CA VAL A 230 -0.10 31.21 37.68
C VAL A 230 -1.53 31.71 37.42
N ASN A 231 -2.06 31.46 36.22
CA ASN A 231 -3.41 31.92 35.82
C ASN A 231 -4.55 31.27 36.61
N ASN A 232 -4.29 30.10 37.20
CA ASN A 232 -5.22 29.31 38.02
C ASN A 232 -4.85 29.31 39.50
N CYS A 233 -3.98 30.25 39.93
CA CYS A 233 -3.55 30.35 41.32
C CYS A 233 -4.62 31.04 42.18
N TRP A 234 -5.23 30.30 43.11
CA TRP A 234 -6.25 30.84 44.02
C TRP A 234 -5.72 31.88 45.00
N VAL A 235 -4.41 31.88 45.28
CA VAL A 235 -3.77 32.93 46.09
C VAL A 235 -3.73 34.26 45.32
N LYS A 236 -3.61 34.20 43.98
CA LYS A 236 -3.63 35.38 43.11
C LYS A 236 -5.05 35.78 42.71
N TYR A 237 -5.94 34.79 42.59
CA TYR A 237 -7.33 34.94 42.15
C TYR A 237 -8.28 34.25 43.16
N PRO A 238 -8.53 34.85 44.34
CA PRO A 238 -9.39 34.27 45.38
C PRO A 238 -10.84 34.05 44.92
N GLU A 239 -11.31 34.81 43.93
CA GLU A 239 -12.62 34.65 43.32
C GLU A 239 -12.78 33.33 42.55
N LYS A 240 -11.67 32.72 42.13
CA LYS A 240 -11.63 31.41 41.45
C LYS A 240 -11.44 30.25 42.43
N ALA A 241 -11.27 30.54 43.72
CA ALA A 241 -11.19 29.51 44.73
C ALA A 241 -12.55 28.81 44.86
N PRO A 242 -12.60 27.47 44.87
CA PRO A 242 -13.83 26.75 45.15
C PRO A 242 -14.38 27.16 46.52
N LYS A 243 -15.68 27.47 46.59
CA LYS A 243 -16.33 27.96 47.82
C LYS A 243 -16.83 26.83 48.73
N SER A 244 -16.77 25.58 48.27
CA SER A 244 -17.27 24.40 48.98
C SER A 244 -16.23 23.28 49.00
N HIS A 245 -16.22 22.50 50.09
CA HIS A 245 -15.33 21.34 50.25
C HIS A 245 -15.55 20.27 49.17
N THR A 246 -16.77 20.13 48.66
CA THR A 246 -17.13 19.19 47.59
C THR A 246 -16.52 19.55 46.25
N ALA A 247 -16.26 20.82 45.98
CA ALA A 247 -15.60 21.27 44.74
C ALA A 247 -14.07 21.05 44.75
N HIS A 248 -13.50 20.61 45.88
CA HIS A 248 -12.11 20.17 45.99
C HIS A 248 -11.91 18.67 45.71
N MET A 249 -12.98 17.90 45.54
CA MET A 249 -12.90 16.46 45.29
C MET A 249 -12.69 16.19 43.81
N THR A 250 -11.73 15.32 43.49
CA THR A 250 -11.53 14.86 42.11
C THR A 250 -12.63 13.86 41.71
N VAL A 251 -12.88 13.68 40.42
CA VAL A 251 -13.93 12.76 39.91
C VAL A 251 -13.80 11.34 40.48
N GLN A 252 -12.58 10.93 40.83
CA GLN A 252 -12.29 9.63 41.45
C GLN A 252 -12.90 9.47 42.86
N ASP A 253 -13.05 10.56 43.60
CA ASP A 253 -13.64 10.56 44.94
C ASP A 253 -15.17 10.69 44.92
N ASN A 254 -15.76 11.14 43.79
CA ASN A 254 -17.20 11.25 43.59
C ASN A 254 -17.83 9.99 42.95
N TYR A 255 -17.04 8.95 42.67
CA TYR A 255 -17.51 7.72 42.04
C TYR A 255 -18.65 7.04 42.83
N ASN A 256 -18.65 7.19 44.16
CA ASN A 256 -19.66 6.63 45.05
C ASN A 256 -20.97 7.45 45.14
N GLN A 257 -21.10 8.56 44.40
CA GLN A 257 -22.32 9.38 44.39
C GLN A 257 -23.21 9.16 43.16
N LEU A 258 -22.78 8.33 42.21
CA LEU A 258 -23.59 7.90 41.07
C LEU A 258 -24.26 6.57 41.45
N ASN A 259 -25.59 6.58 41.65
CA ASN A 259 -26.35 5.37 41.94
C ASN A 259 -26.33 4.37 40.76
N ASP A 260 -26.02 4.83 39.55
CA ASP A 260 -25.80 4.01 38.36
C ASP A 260 -24.71 4.67 37.48
N PRO A 261 -23.56 4.02 37.24
CA PRO A 261 -22.47 4.57 36.42
C PRO A 261 -22.81 4.67 34.93
N THR A 262 -24.00 4.21 34.50
CA THR A 262 -24.46 4.26 33.10
C THR A 262 -25.55 5.30 32.83
N ASP A 263 -26.09 5.95 33.86
CA ASP A 263 -27.13 6.97 33.72
C ASP A 263 -26.55 8.39 33.74
N PHE A 264 -26.61 9.07 32.59
CA PHE A 264 -26.10 10.44 32.38
C PHE A 264 -27.23 11.48 32.36
N SER A 265 -28.45 11.11 32.76
CA SER A 265 -29.62 11.99 32.76
C SER A 265 -29.57 13.10 33.81
N HIS A 266 -28.66 13.01 34.79
CA HIS A 266 -28.53 13.99 35.87
C HIS A 266 -27.10 14.52 36.00
N PHE A 267 -26.95 15.81 36.28
CA PHE A 267 -25.66 16.44 36.54
C PHE A 267 -25.74 17.41 37.72
N ARG A 268 -24.61 17.63 38.41
CA ARG A 268 -24.52 18.63 39.48
C ARG A 268 -23.75 19.86 39.04
N THR A 269 -24.29 21.03 39.32
CA THR A 269 -23.62 22.31 39.10
C THR A 269 -22.60 22.58 40.21
N ALA A 270 -21.70 23.56 40.02
CA ALA A 270 -20.59 23.85 40.93
C ALA A 270 -21.03 24.32 42.34
N ASP A 271 -22.28 24.75 42.48
CA ASP A 271 -22.96 25.06 43.74
C ASP A 271 -23.58 23.83 44.42
N GLY A 272 -23.47 22.64 43.81
CA GLY A 272 -23.91 21.36 44.37
C GLY A 272 -25.36 20.99 44.07
N LYS A 273 -26.07 21.78 43.26
CA LYS A 273 -27.46 21.53 42.88
C LYS A 273 -27.54 20.47 41.78
N LEU A 274 -28.43 19.48 41.95
CA LEU A 274 -28.68 18.42 40.97
C LEU A 274 -29.74 18.88 39.96
N HIS A 275 -29.47 18.67 38.67
CA HIS A 275 -30.33 19.03 37.55
C HIS A 275 -30.54 17.83 36.63
N HIS A 276 -31.76 17.65 36.14
CA HIS A 276 -32.04 16.68 35.08
C HIS A 276 -31.78 17.32 33.71
N VAL A 277 -31.25 16.56 32.74
CA VAL A 277 -30.91 17.04 31.40
C VAL A 277 -32.14 17.61 30.67
N ASP A 278 -33.30 16.97 30.80
CA ASP A 278 -34.55 17.44 30.20
C ASP A 278 -35.11 18.75 30.79
N GLU A 279 -34.61 19.18 31.95
CA GLU A 279 -34.97 20.48 32.55
C GLU A 279 -34.18 21.64 31.94
N MET A 280 -33.12 21.36 31.17
CA MET A 280 -32.33 22.39 30.51
C MET A 280 -33.06 22.93 29.28
N ARG A 281 -33.53 24.18 29.41
CA ARG A 281 -34.04 24.97 28.27
C ARG A 281 -33.15 26.18 28.08
N PHE A 282 -32.59 26.30 26.88
CA PHE A 282 -31.84 27.48 26.45
C PHE A 282 -32.81 28.55 25.95
N GLU A 283 -32.63 29.79 26.44
CA GLU A 283 -33.35 30.95 25.95
C GLU A 283 -33.09 31.17 24.46
N GLY A 284 -34.14 31.47 23.69
CA GLY A 284 -34.06 31.72 22.25
C GLY A 284 -34.16 30.48 21.37
N VAL A 285 -34.38 29.29 21.93
CA VAL A 285 -34.59 28.04 21.18
C VAL A 285 -36.03 27.59 21.33
N GLN A 286 -36.69 27.30 20.21
CA GLN A 286 -38.04 26.71 20.18
C GLN A 286 -37.92 25.19 20.13
N TYR A 287 -38.45 24.51 21.14
CA TYR A 287 -38.42 23.05 21.25
C TYR A 287 -39.79 22.51 20.80
N PHE A 288 -39.80 21.53 19.88
CA PHE A 288 -40.99 20.84 19.40
C PHE A 288 -41.22 19.54 20.15
#